data_AF-A0A2U2DFJ0-F1
#
_entry.id   AF-A0A2U2DFJ0-F1
#
_cell.length_a   1.000
_cell.length_b   1.000
_cell.length_c   1.000
_cell.angle_alpha   90.00
_cell.angle_beta   90.00
_cell.angle_gamma   90.00
#
_symmetry.space_group_name_H-M   'P 1'
#
loop_
_entity.id
_entity.type
_entity.pdbx_description
1 polymer ?
#
loop_
_entity_poly.entity_id
_entity_poly.type
_entity_poly.pdbx_seq_one_letter_code
_entity_poly.pdbx_strand_id
1 'polypeptide(L)'
;MSSIYLDGNCRLSSYGAKITGAKAVVTIHIHVNDHAALGFLLRELEEIRAAQMAPPASAKRSAKAKPMLALPKPPLQLPFLGDVE
;
A
#
# COMPACT_ATOMS: atom_id res chain seq x y z
N MET A 1 2.95 -5.99 -0.83
CA MET A 1 4.06 -6.96 -0.97
C MET A 1 3.74 -7.82 -2.18
N SER A 2 4.68 -7.97 -3.11
CA SER A 2 4.56 -8.88 -4.25
C SER A 2 5.34 -10.16 -3.97
N SER A 3 4.80 -11.29 -4.40
CA SER A 3 5.43 -12.62 -4.28
C SER A 3 5.23 -13.40 -5.56
N ILE A 4 6.20 -14.25 -5.89
CA ILE A 4 6.11 -15.18 -7.02
C ILE A 4 5.91 -16.57 -6.42
N TYR A 5 4.93 -17.32 -6.92
CA TYR A 5 4.69 -18.68 -6.47
C TYR A 5 5.38 -19.67 -7.42
N LEU A 6 6.20 -20.56 -6.85
CA LEU A 6 6.83 -21.64 -7.60
C LEU A 6 6.04 -22.93 -7.35
N ASP A 7 5.39 -23.43 -8.40
CA ASP A 7 4.66 -24.69 -8.37
C ASP A 7 5.61 -25.91 -8.51
N GLY A 8 5.06 -27.12 -8.49
CA GLY A 8 5.84 -28.35 -8.67
C GLY A 8 6.55 -28.48 -10.03
N ASN A 9 6.22 -27.61 -10.99
CA ASN A 9 6.84 -27.57 -12.32
C ASN A 9 8.01 -26.58 -12.40
N CYS A 10 8.22 -25.80 -11.34
CA CYS A 10 9.28 -24.81 -11.22
C CYS A 10 10.37 -25.29 -10.25
N ARG A 11 11.60 -25.37 -10.74
CA ARG A 11 12.77 -25.72 -9.92
C ARG A 11 13.76 -24.57 -9.87
N LEU A 12 14.06 -24.10 -8.66
CA LEU A 12 15.15 -23.15 -8.45
C LEU A 12 16.49 -23.86 -8.70
N SER A 13 17.23 -23.41 -9.70
CA SER A 13 18.50 -24.02 -10.13
C SER A 13 19.70 -23.34 -9.49
N SER A 14 19.75 -22.01 -9.58
CA SER A 14 20.80 -21.21 -8.94
C SER A 14 20.27 -19.84 -8.56
N TYR A 15 20.90 -19.24 -7.56
CA TYR A 15 20.62 -17.88 -7.13
C TYR A 15 21.92 -17.18 -6.76
N GLY A 16 21.97 -15.89 -7.00
CA GLY A 16 23.12 -15.06 -6.68
C GLY A 16 22.69 -13.64 -6.36
N ALA A 17 23.50 -12.96 -5.56
CA ALA A 17 23.31 -11.55 -5.28
C ALA A 17 24.63 -10.82 -5.51
N LYS A 18 24.55 -9.66 -6.15
CA LYS A 18 25.68 -8.74 -6.30
C LYS A 18 25.27 -7.37 -5.82
N ILE A 19 26.17 -6.68 -5.14
CA ILE A 19 25.98 -5.29 -4.74
C ILE A 19 26.69 -4.42 -5.77
N THR A 20 25.97 -3.48 -6.37
CA THR A 20 26.51 -2.53 -7.34
C THR A 20 26.19 -1.12 -6.85
N GLY A 21 27.19 -0.49 -6.24
CA GLY A 21 27.02 0.80 -5.56
C GLY A 21 26.03 0.70 -4.39
N ALA A 22 25.01 1.57 -4.40
CA ALA A 22 23.95 1.58 -3.37
C ALA A 22 22.81 0.57 -3.61
N LYS A 23 22.88 -0.25 -4.67
CA LYS A 23 21.82 -1.19 -5.04
C LYS A 23 22.30 -2.63 -4.93
N ALA A 24 21.45 -3.50 -4.38
CA ALA A 24 21.64 -4.95 -4.47
C ALA A 24 20.84 -5.49 -5.67
N VAL A 25 21.48 -6.31 -6.49
CA VAL A 25 20.88 -7.00 -7.63
C VAL A 25 20.87 -8.49 -7.31
N VAL A 26 19.68 -9.09 -7.31
CA VAL A 26 19.49 -10.53 -7.13
C VAL A 26 19.18 -11.16 -8.49
N THR A 27 19.90 -12.22 -8.83
CA THR A 27 19.66 -13.03 -10.01
C THR A 27 19.17 -14.40 -9.57
N ILE A 28 18.08 -14.88 -10.16
CA ILE A 28 17.46 -16.16 -9.86
C ILE A 28 17.32 -16.92 -11.17
N HIS A 29 17.81 -18.15 -11.22
CA HIS A 29 17.63 -19.07 -12.34
C HIS A 29 16.60 -20.12 -11.98
N ILE A 30 15.46 -20.07 -12.66
CA ILE A 30 14.33 -21.00 -12.46
C ILE A 30 14.21 -21.85 -13.72
N HIS A 31 14.28 -23.16 -13.57
CA HIS A 31 13.93 -24.09 -14.63
C HIS A 31 12.44 -24.38 -14.53
N VAL A 32 11.74 -24.23 -15.66
CA VAL A 32 10.31 -24.53 -15.76
C VAL A 32 10.15 -25.63 -16.80
N ASN A 33 9.54 -26.74 -16.40
CA ASN A 33 9.40 -27.91 -17.25
C ASN A 33 8.13 -27.89 -18.11
N ASP A 34 7.16 -27.06 -17.75
CA ASP A 34 5.88 -26.91 -18.45
C ASP A 34 5.75 -25.51 -19.07
N HIS A 35 5.37 -25.47 -20.35
CA HIS A 35 5.18 -24.23 -21.09
C HIS A 35 3.98 -23.42 -20.59
N ALA A 36 2.92 -24.08 -20.10
CA ALA A 36 1.78 -23.37 -19.53
C ALA A 36 2.17 -22.69 -18.21
N ALA A 37 2.84 -23.42 -17.31
CA ALA A 37 3.41 -22.87 -16.08
C ALA A 37 4.36 -21.68 -16.33
N LEU A 38 5.20 -21.74 -17.37
CA LEU A 38 6.06 -20.62 -17.76
C LEU A 38 5.25 -19.37 -18.14
N GLY A 39 4.16 -19.54 -18.89
CA GLY A 39 3.28 -18.44 -19.27
C GLY A 39 2.66 -17.72 -18.06
N PHE A 40 2.18 -18.48 -17.07
CA PHE A 40 1.68 -17.91 -15.82
C PHE A 40 2.77 -17.18 -15.04
N LEU A 41 3.95 -17.79 -14.90
CA LEU A 41 5.09 -17.19 -14.19
C LEU A 41 5.51 -15.85 -14.81
N LEU A 42 5.62 -15.79 -16.14
CA LEU A 42 5.98 -14.57 -16.85
C LEU A 42 4.93 -13.46 -16.67
N ARG A 43 3.65 -13.84 -16.66
CA ARG A 43 2.56 -12.89 -16.40
C ARG A 43 2.64 -12.33 -14.99
N GLU A 44 2.83 -13.16 -13.98
CA GLU A 44 3.00 -12.71 -12.59
C GLU A 44 4.19 -11.74 -12.47
N LEU A 45 5.32 -12.04 -13.11
CA LEU A 45 6.49 -11.15 -13.12
C LEU A 45 6.19 -9.78 -13.70
N GLU A 46 5.43 -9.72 -14.80
CA GLU A 46 5.05 -8.44 -15.41
C GLU A 46 4.06 -7.66 -14.54
N GLU A 47 3.09 -8.33 -13.92
CA GLU A 47 2.16 -7.71 -12.97
C GLU A 47 2.91 -7.10 -11.76
N ILE A 48 3.91 -7.81 -11.23
CA ILE A 48 4.76 -7.32 -10.14
C ILE A 48 5.57 -6.10 -10.59
N ARG A 49 6.18 -6.17 -11.78
CA ARG A 49 6.94 -5.05 -12.35
C ARG A 49 6.05 -3.82 -12.52
N ALA A 50 4.87 -3.99 -13.11
CA ALA A 50 3.91 -2.91 -13.29
C ALA A 50 3.49 -2.29 -11.95
N ALA A 51 3.22 -3.10 -10.93
CA ALA A 51 2.87 -2.62 -9.60
C ALA A 51 4.01 -1.84 -8.91
N GLN A 52 5.26 -2.24 -9.12
CA GLN A 52 6.44 -1.56 -8.55
C GLN A 52 6.83 -0.28 -9.31
N MET A 53 6.57 -0.24 -10.62
CA MET A 53 6.80 0.94 -11.46
C MET A 53 5.69 1.98 -11.34
N ALA A 54 4.48 1.57 -10.93
CA ALA A 54 3.39 2.49 -10.70
C ALA A 54 3.80 3.52 -9.63
N PRO A 55 3.71 4.83 -9.91
CA PRO A 55 4.00 5.84 -8.91
C PRO A 55 3.09 5.61 -7.69
N PRO A 56 3.62 5.74 -6.46
CA PRO A 56 2.81 5.55 -5.26
C PRO A 56 1.60 6.47 -5.37
N ALA A 57 0.40 5.91 -5.17
CA ALA A 57 -0.82 6.67 -5.19
C ALA A 57 -0.64 7.87 -4.28
N SER A 58 -0.60 9.06 -4.87
CA SER A 58 -0.45 10.34 -4.18
C SER A 58 -1.39 10.30 -2.98
N ALA A 59 -0.80 10.25 -1.78
CA ALA A 59 -1.58 10.32 -0.56
C ALA A 59 -2.42 11.58 -0.67
N LYS A 60 -3.74 11.42 -0.85
CA LYS A 60 -4.67 12.55 -0.95
C LYS A 60 -4.37 13.44 0.25
N ARG A 61 -3.71 14.59 0.01
CA ARG A 61 -3.45 15.58 1.05
C ARG A 61 -4.80 15.82 1.71
N SER A 62 -4.94 15.47 2.98
CA SER A 62 -6.12 15.81 3.75
C SER A 62 -6.31 17.31 3.61
N ALA A 63 -7.38 17.73 2.93
CA ALA A 63 -7.70 19.14 2.83
C ALA A 63 -7.75 19.71 4.25
N LYS A 64 -6.98 20.77 4.53
CA LYS A 64 -6.96 21.40 5.85
C LYS A 64 -8.40 21.71 6.25
N ALA A 65 -8.82 21.19 7.40
CA ALA A 65 -10.14 21.45 7.94
C ALA A 65 -10.32 22.97 8.09
N LYS A 66 -11.40 23.51 7.50
CA LYS A 66 -11.76 24.92 7.68
C LYS A 66 -12.08 25.17 9.17
N PRO A 67 -11.67 26.31 9.74
CA PRO A 67 -11.98 26.62 11.13
C PRO A 67 -13.49 26.65 11.32
N MET A 68 -13.98 25.87 12.29
CA MET A 68 -15.40 25.84 12.63
C MET A 68 -15.81 27.21 13.18
N LEU A 69 -16.84 27.81 12.59
CA LEU A 69 -17.47 29.02 13.11
C LEU A 69 -18.03 28.74 14.50
N ALA A 70 -17.58 29.51 15.48
CA ALA A 70 -18.02 29.37 16.86
C ALA A 70 -19.53 29.62 16.96
N LEU A 71 -20.23 28.76 17.69
CA LEU A 71 -21.64 28.93 18.00
C LEU A 71 -21.83 30.16 18.91
N PRO A 72 -22.90 30.94 18.72
CA PRO A 72 -23.20 32.07 19.59
C PRO A 72 -23.43 31.61 21.04
N LYS A 73 -22.97 32.41 22.00
CA LYS A 73 -23.06 32.07 23.42
C LYS A 73 -24.52 31.86 23.85
N PRO A 74 -24.79 30.87 24.71
CA PRO A 74 -26.13 30.63 25.21
C PRO A 74 -26.63 31.84 26.03
N PRO A 75 -27.93 32.15 25.95
CA PRO A 75 -28.49 33.29 26.67
C PRO A 75 -28.37 33.11 28.18
N LEU A 76 -28.13 34.23 28.87
CA LEU A 76 -27.98 34.29 30.32
C LEU A 76 -29.30 33.82 30.97
N GLN A 77 -29.22 32.80 31.82
CA GLN A 77 -30.38 32.31 32.57
C GLN A 77 -30.85 33.38 33.56
N LEU A 78 -32.15 33.63 33.59
CA LEU A 78 -32.77 34.52 34.57
C LEU A 78 -32.82 33.81 35.93
N PRO A 79 -32.56 34.52 37.04
CA PRO A 79 -32.69 33.94 38.38
C PRO A 79 -34.17 33.62 38.67
N PHE A 80 -34.40 32.39 39.12
CA PHE A 80 -35.71 31.94 39.57
C PHE A 80 -36.05 32.61 40.91
N LEU A 81 -37.04 33.49 40.89
CA LEU A 81 -37.63 34.07 42.09
C LEU A 81 -38.90 33.26 42.38
N GLY A 82 -38.78 32.25 43.24
CA GLY A 82 -39.93 31.49 43.73
C GLY A 82 -40.74 32.37 44.70
N ASP A 83 -42.05 32.40 44.51
CA ASP A 83 -42.98 32.97 45.50
C ASP A 83 -42.83 32.22 46.83
N VAL A 84 -42.63 32.98 47.89
CA VAL A 84 -42.68 32.48 49.27
C VAL A 84 -44.13 32.63 49.73
N GLU A 85 -44.89 31.54 49.67
CA GLU A 85 -45.99 31.22 50.60
C GLU A 85 -46.38 29.73 50.53
#